data_AF-A0A7C1ALD1-F1
#
_entry.id   AF-A0A7C1ALD1-F1
#
_cell.length_a   1.000
_cell.length_b   1.000
_cell.length_c   1.000
_cell.angle_alpha   90.00
_cell.angle_beta   90.00
_cell.angle_gamma   90.00
#
_symmetry.space_group_name_H-M   'P 1'
#
loop_
_entity.id
_entity.type
_entity.pdbx_description
1 polymer ?
#
loop_
_entity_poly.entity_id
_entity_poly.type
_entity_poly.pdbx_seq_one_letter_code
_entity_poly.pdbx_strand_id
1 'polypeptide(L)'
;MNKICLSLFLFVVIMETMYPLTVLYGAGNLPQTGSVRGNYQQRCNHLFAFTDSTKTENYFYVAAKLHRRQDVPAALRMLENLLNDPSASSRGMFVIYELMAAYLYGGDMIPPALTEKIRRSFAIRPLYRGDTENHWVMYYTGLYLAAQTWNGLSGDHWYTGKSSAENFTEAEGFLYDWIRTTTTIGQGEFDSPTYMIVYLAPMLILQQFAADPVLKKKAKMMVHYLLADFAAEHLQGMYCGAHSRDYPFDAVEPKHAPSTGWAWLMFGQTEPVMRPEILAAALSDYHMPELIYHIATDRSKPYIHTETKRVRNIIRFSKDRNPPVYKYDYMTKYFCLGSMQGGILQPIQEHTWDVTFVSEKPNCTLFTVHPYIGERELGMFFPEEMKFTLAEVAHFHTYYGKEDKWVSSSPYEQTFQHKNILIALYNIPGGTQFEHIDGFFPKDLDERIFQPFNENSTASRWIFCRAGKTYIAYFPLKRYRWIEEDIDWRLRSTDLKNGCIVEVASADDYPTFAAFRQQIKANFIDMTDFNAKMTVKYITSAGDNLQFTYGGQRMVNGRPLDFKSYKLFKGPFLHAEVGSGELEMTYKDEKMILDFNTVGIR
;
A
#
# COMPACT_ATOMS: atom_id res chain seq x y z
N MET A 1 21.83 -1.88 -32.87
CA MET A 1 22.01 -1.53 -31.45
C MET A 1 20.94 -0.60 -30.86
N ASN A 2 20.08 0.08 -31.63
CA ASN A 2 19.07 1.03 -31.10
C ASN A 2 17.64 0.47 -30.86
N LYS A 3 17.46 -0.84 -30.66
CA LYS A 3 16.13 -1.43 -30.37
C LYS A 3 16.05 -2.23 -29.06
N ILE A 4 17.18 -2.46 -28.39
CA ILE A 4 17.22 -3.24 -27.14
C ILE A 4 17.00 -2.33 -25.91
N CYS A 5 17.48 -1.09 -25.92
CA CYS A 5 17.18 -0.13 -24.84
C CYS A 5 15.72 0.32 -24.77
N LEU A 6 14.96 0.26 -25.87
CA LEU A 6 13.54 0.64 -25.86
C LEU A 6 12.61 -0.39 -25.19
N SER A 7 13.10 -1.61 -24.93
CA SER A 7 12.26 -2.73 -24.48
C SER A 7 12.04 -2.82 -22.97
N LEU A 8 12.85 -2.12 -22.16
CA LEU A 8 12.69 -2.09 -20.69
C LEU A 8 11.56 -1.16 -20.22
N PHE A 9 10.98 -0.38 -21.12
CA PHE A 9 10.26 0.83 -20.75
C PHE A 9 8.76 0.81 -21.08
N LEU A 10 8.17 -0.30 -21.52
CA LEU A 10 6.73 -0.41 -21.82
C LEU A 10 5.82 -0.41 -20.56
N PHE A 11 6.17 0.33 -19.50
CA PHE A 11 6.02 -0.15 -18.13
C PHE A 11 4.93 0.47 -17.25
N VAL A 12 4.20 1.50 -17.70
CA VAL A 12 3.23 2.18 -16.80
C VAL A 12 1.85 2.44 -17.41
N VAL A 13 1.74 2.53 -18.74
CA VAL A 13 0.43 2.64 -19.43
C VAL A 13 -0.47 1.41 -19.15
N ILE A 14 0.14 0.31 -18.70
CA ILE A 14 -0.54 -0.96 -18.56
C ILE A 14 -1.37 -1.03 -17.27
N MET A 15 -0.99 -0.44 -16.12
CA MET A 15 -1.86 -0.52 -14.91
C MET A 15 -3.15 0.32 -15.01
N GLU A 16 -3.11 1.52 -15.59
CA GLU A 16 -4.31 2.35 -15.84
C GLU A 16 -5.27 1.70 -16.84
N THR A 17 -4.78 0.78 -17.69
CA THR A 17 -5.57 0.07 -18.70
C THR A 17 -5.84 -1.40 -18.36
N MET A 18 -5.27 -1.93 -17.27
CA MET A 18 -5.09 -3.39 -17.12
C MET A 18 -6.32 -4.16 -16.70
N TYR A 19 -7.22 -3.52 -15.98
CA TYR A 19 -8.48 -4.14 -15.59
C TYR A 19 -9.50 -3.04 -15.50
N PRO A 20 -10.57 -3.04 -16.33
CA PRO A 20 -11.75 -2.29 -15.94
C PRO A 20 -12.12 -2.81 -14.55
N LEU A 21 -12.05 -1.92 -13.55
CA LEU A 21 -12.60 -2.15 -12.23
C LEU A 21 -14.05 -2.57 -12.44
N THR A 22 -14.33 -3.86 -12.36
CA THR A 22 -15.71 -4.34 -12.35
C THR A 22 -16.13 -4.31 -10.90
N VAL A 23 -16.45 -3.11 -10.41
CA VAL A 23 -17.19 -2.94 -9.17
C VAL A 23 -18.62 -3.37 -9.50
N LEU A 24 -19.02 -4.55 -9.03
CA LEU A 24 -20.42 -4.95 -9.09
C LEU A 24 -21.16 -4.20 -7.98
N TYR A 25 -21.69 -3.02 -8.32
CA TYR A 25 -22.67 -2.36 -7.47
C TYR A 25 -23.90 -3.26 -7.34
N GLY A 26 -24.26 -3.65 -6.10
CA GLY A 26 -25.56 -4.25 -5.81
C GLY A 26 -25.58 -5.71 -5.35
N ALA A 27 -24.44 -6.34 -5.02
CA ALA A 27 -24.47 -7.59 -4.25
C ALA A 27 -24.49 -7.27 -2.76
N GLY A 28 -25.67 -6.91 -2.23
CA GLY A 28 -25.88 -6.66 -0.81
C GLY A 28 -25.32 -7.79 0.08
N ASN A 29 -24.94 -7.43 1.31
CA ASN A 29 -24.42 -8.30 2.37
C ASN A 29 -24.75 -9.79 2.15
N LEU A 30 -23.75 -10.59 1.74
CA LEU A 30 -23.90 -12.04 1.63
C LEU A 30 -24.45 -12.61 2.94
N PRO A 31 -25.37 -13.59 2.92
CA PRO A 31 -26.05 -14.07 4.12
C PRO A 31 -25.06 -14.63 5.14
N GLN A 32 -24.90 -13.98 6.29
CA GLN A 32 -23.91 -14.40 7.30
C GLN A 32 -24.20 -15.82 7.81
N THR A 33 -23.19 -16.70 7.74
CA THR A 33 -23.26 -18.10 8.20
C THR A 33 -23.08 -18.27 9.71
N GLY A 34 -22.71 -17.20 10.42
CA GLY A 34 -22.40 -17.21 11.84
C GLY A 34 -20.99 -17.69 12.20
N SER A 35 -20.14 -18.07 11.23
CA SER A 35 -18.71 -18.40 11.45
C SER A 35 -17.81 -17.65 10.46
N VAL A 36 -16.59 -17.32 10.89
CA VAL A 36 -15.58 -16.64 10.05
C VAL A 36 -15.31 -17.45 8.79
N ARG A 37 -15.08 -18.76 8.95
CA ARG A 37 -14.80 -19.68 7.84
C ARG A 37 -15.96 -19.82 6.86
N GLY A 38 -17.19 -19.93 7.36
CA GLY A 38 -18.36 -20.05 6.49
C GLY A 38 -18.60 -18.77 5.67
N ASN A 39 -18.38 -17.60 6.28
CA ASN A 39 -18.48 -16.31 5.60
C ASN A 39 -17.40 -16.14 4.53
N TYR A 40 -16.16 -16.55 4.81
CA TYR A 40 -15.08 -16.61 3.82
C TYR A 40 -15.48 -17.51 2.64
N GLN A 41 -15.98 -18.71 2.90
CA GLN A 41 -16.37 -19.65 1.84
C GLN A 41 -17.48 -19.09 0.94
N GLN A 42 -18.45 -18.35 1.50
CA GLN A 42 -19.47 -17.68 0.69
C GLN A 42 -18.88 -16.64 -0.26
N ARG A 43 -17.89 -15.86 0.19
CA ARG A 43 -17.18 -14.90 -0.67
C ARG A 43 -16.37 -15.61 -1.75
N CYS A 44 -15.70 -16.72 -1.43
CA CYS A 44 -15.07 -17.57 -2.45
C CYS A 44 -16.08 -18.07 -3.48
N ASN A 45 -17.25 -18.55 -3.05
CA ASN A 45 -18.30 -19.03 -3.96
C ASN A 45 -18.82 -17.89 -4.86
N HIS A 46 -18.94 -16.68 -4.32
CA HIS A 46 -19.33 -15.51 -5.10
C HIS A 46 -18.27 -15.14 -6.14
N LEU A 47 -16.99 -15.16 -5.78
CA LEU A 47 -15.87 -14.93 -6.69
C LEU A 47 -15.80 -16.00 -7.80
N PHE A 48 -16.09 -17.27 -7.45
CA PHE A 48 -16.19 -18.36 -8.42
C PHE A 48 -17.37 -18.17 -9.39
N ALA A 49 -18.54 -17.75 -8.91
CA ALA A 49 -19.67 -17.45 -9.78
C ALA A 49 -19.35 -16.31 -10.76
N PHE A 50 -18.66 -15.26 -10.30
CA PHE A 50 -18.15 -14.21 -11.19
C PHE A 50 -17.20 -14.78 -12.25
N THR A 51 -16.23 -15.61 -11.82
CA THR A 51 -15.26 -16.24 -12.71
C THR A 51 -15.93 -17.15 -13.75
N ASP A 52 -17.03 -17.81 -13.39
CA ASP A 52 -17.78 -18.67 -14.32
C ASP A 52 -18.41 -17.85 -15.46
N SER A 53 -18.80 -16.61 -15.19
CA SER A 53 -19.44 -15.69 -16.14
C SER A 53 -18.49 -14.78 -16.92
N THR A 54 -17.29 -14.50 -16.39
CA THR A 54 -16.38 -13.53 -17.00
C THR A 54 -15.81 -14.04 -18.33
N LYS A 55 -15.65 -13.11 -19.28
CA LYS A 55 -14.96 -13.33 -20.56
C LYS A 55 -13.56 -12.72 -20.57
N THR A 56 -13.19 -11.98 -19.52
CA THR A 56 -11.86 -11.39 -19.40
C THR A 56 -10.83 -12.51 -19.30
N GLU A 57 -9.79 -12.43 -20.11
CA GLU A 57 -8.71 -13.40 -20.11
C GLU A 57 -7.70 -13.06 -19.02
N ASN A 58 -7.53 -13.95 -18.05
CA ASN A 58 -6.46 -13.90 -17.06
C ASN A 58 -6.12 -15.32 -16.61
N TYR A 59 -4.85 -15.57 -16.26
CA TYR A 59 -4.37 -16.89 -15.86
C TYR A 59 -5.04 -17.42 -14.58
N PHE A 60 -5.40 -16.58 -13.61
CA PHE A 60 -6.16 -16.99 -12.43
C PHE A 60 -7.60 -17.41 -12.77
N TYR A 61 -8.26 -16.75 -13.73
CA TYR A 61 -9.57 -17.20 -14.20
C TYR A 61 -9.47 -18.57 -14.89
N VAL A 62 -8.40 -18.78 -15.68
CA VAL A 62 -8.08 -20.10 -16.24
C VAL A 62 -7.87 -21.12 -15.12
N ALA A 63 -7.03 -20.80 -14.12
CA ALA A 63 -6.74 -21.66 -12.98
C ALA A 63 -8.03 -22.09 -12.28
N ALA A 64 -8.92 -21.13 -11.98
CA ALA A 64 -10.16 -21.38 -11.29
C ALA A 64 -11.14 -22.26 -12.09
N LYS A 65 -11.26 -22.01 -13.40
CA LYS A 65 -12.11 -22.82 -14.29
C LYS A 65 -11.57 -24.25 -14.40
N LEU A 66 -10.28 -24.43 -14.65
CA LEU A 66 -9.67 -25.75 -14.80
C LEU A 66 -9.71 -26.56 -13.50
N HIS A 67 -9.32 -25.96 -12.37
CA HIS A 67 -9.30 -26.62 -11.06
C HIS A 67 -10.69 -27.13 -10.65
N ARG A 68 -11.74 -26.33 -10.92
CA ARG A 68 -13.14 -26.68 -10.62
C ARG A 68 -13.81 -27.48 -11.74
N ARG A 69 -13.11 -27.82 -12.82
CA ARG A 69 -13.63 -28.50 -14.02
C ARG A 69 -14.84 -27.79 -14.65
N GLN A 70 -14.86 -26.46 -14.60
CA GLN A 70 -15.95 -25.61 -15.07
C GLN A 70 -15.59 -24.92 -16.39
N ASP A 71 -16.41 -25.11 -17.43
CA ASP A 71 -16.19 -24.58 -18.79
C ASP A 71 -14.74 -24.74 -19.29
N VAL A 72 -14.25 -25.97 -19.20
CA VAL A 72 -12.88 -26.35 -19.61
C VAL A 72 -12.57 -25.91 -21.05
N PRO A 73 -13.47 -26.06 -22.05
CA PRO A 73 -13.18 -25.59 -23.40
C PRO A 73 -12.91 -24.08 -23.48
N ALA A 74 -13.63 -23.25 -22.73
CA ALA A 74 -13.35 -21.81 -22.68
C ALA A 74 -12.03 -21.51 -21.98
N ALA A 75 -11.76 -22.17 -20.84
CA ALA A 75 -10.51 -21.98 -20.10
C ALA A 75 -9.27 -22.31 -20.94
N LEU A 76 -9.31 -23.40 -21.71
CA LEU A 76 -8.21 -23.77 -22.60
C LEU A 76 -8.02 -22.78 -23.76
N ARG A 77 -9.11 -22.21 -24.31
CA ARG A 77 -9.01 -21.13 -25.32
C ARG A 77 -8.40 -19.86 -24.72
N MET A 78 -8.83 -19.45 -23.53
CA MET A 78 -8.26 -18.30 -22.81
C MET A 78 -6.76 -18.50 -22.56
N LEU A 79 -6.38 -19.68 -22.08
CA LEU A 79 -4.97 -20.04 -21.87
C LEU A 79 -4.17 -19.95 -23.16
N GLU A 80 -4.69 -20.49 -24.26
CA GLU A 80 -4.02 -20.43 -25.56
C GLU A 80 -3.82 -18.99 -26.06
N ASN A 81 -4.83 -18.13 -25.89
CA ASN A 81 -4.77 -16.72 -26.25
C ASN A 81 -3.73 -15.97 -25.40
N LEU A 82 -3.73 -16.17 -24.08
CA LEU A 82 -2.76 -15.57 -23.16
C LEU A 82 -1.32 -15.99 -23.49
N LEU A 83 -1.11 -17.25 -23.90
CA LEU A 83 0.21 -17.74 -24.34
C LEU A 83 0.66 -17.11 -25.66
N ASN A 84 -0.27 -16.67 -26.51
CA ASN A 84 0.00 -16.00 -27.78
C ASN A 84 0.14 -14.48 -27.67
N ASP A 85 -0.27 -13.88 -26.54
CA ASP A 85 -0.17 -12.43 -26.34
C ASP A 85 1.31 -11.99 -26.39
N PRO A 86 1.72 -11.12 -27.33
CA PRO A 86 3.11 -10.67 -27.45
C PRO A 86 3.57 -9.79 -26.27
N SER A 87 2.65 -9.13 -25.56
CA SER A 87 2.96 -8.22 -24.45
C SER A 87 3.45 -8.94 -23.19
N ALA A 88 3.16 -10.24 -23.03
CA ALA A 88 3.53 -10.98 -21.83
C ALA A 88 5.06 -11.06 -21.56
N SER A 89 5.92 -10.73 -22.54
CA SER A 89 7.38 -10.65 -22.33
C SER A 89 7.72 -9.39 -21.52
N SER A 90 7.16 -8.24 -21.90
CA SER A 90 7.33 -7.01 -21.13
C SER A 90 6.61 -7.09 -19.80
N ARG A 91 5.42 -7.72 -19.72
CA ARG A 91 4.69 -7.97 -18.45
C ARG A 91 5.23 -9.14 -17.61
N GLY A 92 6.48 -9.56 -17.84
CA GLY A 92 7.01 -10.86 -17.42
C GLY A 92 6.78 -11.22 -15.94
N MET A 93 7.04 -10.30 -15.01
CA MET A 93 6.81 -10.51 -13.58
C MET A 93 5.34 -10.77 -13.24
N PHE A 94 4.42 -10.04 -13.87
CA PHE A 94 2.97 -10.20 -13.65
C PHE A 94 2.45 -11.47 -14.32
N VAL A 95 3.15 -12.01 -15.31
CA VAL A 95 2.73 -13.18 -16.07
C VAL A 95 3.25 -14.48 -15.47
N ILE A 96 4.52 -14.51 -15.07
CA ILE A 96 5.23 -15.77 -14.79
C ILE A 96 4.62 -16.56 -13.62
N TYR A 97 4.22 -15.89 -12.55
CA TYR A 97 3.63 -16.54 -11.38
C TYR A 97 2.16 -16.94 -11.61
N GLU A 98 1.38 -16.12 -12.32
CA GLU A 98 -0.01 -16.47 -12.66
C GLU A 98 -0.05 -17.61 -13.67
N LEU A 99 0.85 -17.61 -14.67
CA LEU A 99 1.01 -18.71 -15.61
C LEU A 99 1.32 -20.02 -14.89
N MET A 100 2.24 -19.99 -13.91
CA MET A 100 2.52 -21.16 -13.08
C MET A 100 1.32 -21.56 -12.21
N ALA A 101 0.55 -20.60 -11.68
CA ALA A 101 -0.68 -20.91 -10.96
C ALA A 101 -1.69 -21.62 -11.88
N ALA A 102 -1.94 -21.11 -13.09
CA ALA A 102 -2.82 -21.74 -14.08
C ALA A 102 -2.34 -23.16 -14.45
N TYR A 103 -1.04 -23.33 -14.66
CA TYR A 103 -0.44 -24.63 -14.97
C TYR A 103 -0.62 -25.64 -13.83
N LEU A 104 -0.27 -25.26 -12.60
CA LEU A 104 -0.26 -26.15 -11.44
C LEU A 104 -1.66 -26.49 -10.94
N TYR A 105 -2.58 -25.53 -10.92
CA TYR A 105 -3.99 -25.80 -10.60
C TYR A 105 -4.72 -26.54 -11.73
N GLY A 106 -4.34 -26.28 -12.99
CA GLY A 106 -4.94 -26.93 -14.16
C GLY A 106 -4.53 -28.39 -14.32
N GLY A 107 -3.29 -28.75 -13.96
CA GLY A 107 -2.85 -30.13 -13.85
C GLY A 107 -3.17 -30.99 -15.08
N ASP A 108 -3.87 -32.11 -14.85
CA ASP A 108 -4.28 -33.08 -15.87
C ASP A 108 -5.28 -32.53 -16.90
N MET A 109 -5.93 -31.40 -16.61
CA MET A 109 -6.88 -30.76 -17.51
C MET A 109 -6.21 -30.02 -18.68
N ILE A 110 -4.90 -29.74 -18.58
CA ILE A 110 -4.15 -29.06 -19.65
C ILE A 110 -3.63 -30.12 -20.65
N PRO A 111 -4.05 -30.07 -21.92
CA PRO A 111 -3.59 -31.04 -22.91
C PRO A 111 -2.08 -30.95 -23.18
N PRO A 112 -1.42 -32.05 -23.58
CA PRO A 112 0.02 -32.08 -23.83
C PRO A 112 0.54 -30.99 -24.77
N ALA A 113 -0.24 -30.63 -25.80
CA ALA A 113 0.13 -29.56 -26.73
C ALA A 113 0.24 -28.18 -26.06
N LEU A 114 -0.65 -27.87 -25.11
CA LEU A 114 -0.58 -26.62 -24.34
C LEU A 114 0.48 -26.70 -23.25
N THR A 115 0.67 -27.87 -22.62
CA THR A 115 1.80 -28.09 -21.70
C THR A 115 3.14 -27.79 -22.36
N GLU A 116 3.35 -28.29 -23.58
CA GLU A 116 4.55 -28.02 -24.36
C GLU A 116 4.66 -26.54 -24.74
N LYS A 117 3.55 -25.88 -25.07
CA LYS A 117 3.54 -24.43 -25.37
C LYS A 117 3.92 -23.59 -24.14
N ILE A 118 3.45 -23.96 -22.95
CA ILE A 118 3.84 -23.33 -21.68
C ILE A 118 5.33 -23.53 -21.46
N ARG A 119 5.83 -24.77 -21.52
CA ARG A 119 7.26 -25.08 -21.39
C ARG A 119 8.11 -24.27 -22.37
N ARG A 120 7.73 -24.27 -23.65
CA ARG A 120 8.42 -23.51 -24.69
C ARG A 120 8.47 -22.02 -24.38
N SER A 121 7.43 -21.44 -23.75
CA SER A 121 7.43 -20.03 -23.35
C SER A 121 8.63 -19.71 -22.45
N PHE A 122 8.88 -20.51 -21.42
CA PHE A 122 10.06 -20.31 -20.56
C PHE A 122 11.40 -20.63 -21.24
N ALA A 123 11.43 -21.26 -22.41
CA ALA A 123 12.66 -21.48 -23.18
C ALA A 123 13.00 -20.29 -24.08
N ILE A 124 11.99 -19.71 -24.76
CA ILE A 124 12.24 -18.73 -25.84
C ILE A 124 11.76 -17.31 -25.52
N ARG A 125 10.94 -17.14 -24.48
CA ARG A 125 10.30 -15.87 -24.16
C ARG A 125 11.04 -15.18 -23.02
N PRO A 126 11.77 -14.08 -23.26
CA PRO A 126 12.40 -13.33 -22.19
C PRO A 126 11.33 -12.63 -21.36
N LEU A 127 10.93 -13.24 -20.25
CA LEU A 127 10.01 -12.65 -19.29
C LEU A 127 10.79 -11.64 -18.45
N TYR A 128 10.43 -10.37 -18.56
CA TYR A 128 11.11 -9.30 -17.83
C TYR A 128 10.83 -9.40 -16.33
N ARG A 129 11.91 -9.35 -15.54
CA ARG A 129 11.88 -9.49 -14.07
C ARG A 129 11.34 -8.27 -13.34
N GLY A 130 11.49 -7.09 -13.92
CA GLY A 130 11.20 -5.83 -13.25
C GLY A 130 12.32 -5.33 -12.35
N ASP A 131 12.08 -4.17 -11.76
CA ASP A 131 13.04 -3.40 -11.00
C ASP A 131 12.66 -3.22 -9.52
N THR A 132 11.38 -3.34 -9.19
CA THR A 132 10.84 -3.10 -7.84
C THR A 132 10.70 -4.37 -7.01
N GLU A 133 10.41 -4.21 -5.71
CA GLU A 133 10.33 -5.34 -4.78
C GLU A 133 9.16 -6.27 -5.11
N ASN A 134 7.97 -5.73 -5.42
CA ASN A 134 6.81 -6.54 -5.82
C ASN A 134 7.09 -7.32 -7.11
N HIS A 135 7.77 -6.67 -8.08
CA HIS A 135 8.15 -7.31 -9.33
C HIS A 135 9.02 -8.54 -9.07
N TRP A 136 10.00 -8.43 -8.16
CA TRP A 136 10.91 -9.53 -7.85
C TRP A 136 10.20 -10.65 -7.09
N VAL A 137 9.30 -10.35 -6.15
CA VAL A 137 8.51 -11.37 -5.44
C VAL A 137 7.65 -12.17 -6.40
N MET A 138 6.91 -11.51 -7.30
CA MET A 138 6.13 -12.19 -8.33
C MET A 138 7.04 -13.01 -9.26
N TYR A 139 8.09 -12.38 -9.80
CA TYR A 139 8.97 -13.03 -10.77
C TYR A 139 9.63 -14.29 -10.23
N TYR A 140 10.28 -14.18 -9.06
CA TYR A 140 11.00 -15.30 -8.47
C TYR A 140 10.06 -16.37 -7.91
N THR A 141 8.82 -16.04 -7.53
CA THR A 141 7.81 -17.06 -7.24
C THR A 141 7.53 -17.92 -8.47
N GLY A 142 7.27 -17.30 -9.63
CA GLY A 142 7.02 -18.02 -10.87
C GLY A 142 8.24 -18.81 -11.35
N LEU A 143 9.44 -18.21 -11.28
CA LEU A 143 10.68 -18.87 -11.68
C LEU A 143 11.01 -20.08 -10.78
N TYR A 144 10.82 -19.94 -9.46
CA TYR A 144 11.01 -21.03 -8.49
C TYR A 144 10.13 -22.23 -8.85
N LEU A 145 8.82 -22.01 -9.02
CA LEU A 145 7.87 -23.08 -9.33
C LEU A 145 8.11 -23.69 -10.71
N ALA A 146 8.48 -22.89 -11.70
CA ALA A 146 8.82 -23.38 -13.03
C ALA A 146 10.06 -24.28 -12.99
N ALA A 147 11.13 -23.83 -12.33
CA ALA A 147 12.39 -24.58 -12.22
C ALA A 147 12.24 -25.85 -11.38
N GLN A 148 11.38 -25.82 -10.36
CA GLN A 148 10.96 -27.00 -9.60
C GLN A 148 10.22 -28.02 -10.48
N THR A 149 9.28 -27.53 -11.30
CA THR A 149 8.43 -28.36 -12.17
C THR A 149 9.24 -29.03 -13.28
N TRP A 150 10.07 -28.27 -13.98
CA TRP A 150 10.92 -28.75 -15.06
C TRP A 150 12.37 -28.83 -14.61
N ASN A 151 12.64 -29.72 -13.66
CA ASN A 151 13.97 -29.92 -13.11
C ASN A 151 14.94 -30.58 -14.13
N GLY A 152 16.24 -30.47 -13.88
CA GLY A 152 17.27 -31.17 -14.66
C GLY A 152 17.57 -30.65 -16.07
N LEU A 153 16.84 -29.64 -16.56
CA LEU A 153 17.11 -29.05 -17.89
C LEU A 153 18.35 -28.14 -17.86
N SER A 154 19.13 -28.18 -18.94
CA SER A 154 20.27 -27.28 -19.22
C SER A 154 19.81 -25.87 -19.63
N GLY A 155 20.76 -24.93 -19.66
CA GLY A 155 20.47 -23.50 -19.86
C GLY A 155 19.87 -23.13 -21.22
N ASP A 156 20.10 -23.93 -22.26
CA ASP A 156 19.49 -23.77 -23.60
C ASP A 156 17.97 -24.01 -23.62
N HIS A 157 17.42 -24.59 -22.56
CA HIS A 157 15.98 -24.74 -22.36
C HIS A 157 15.34 -23.59 -21.57
N TRP A 158 16.08 -22.54 -21.22
CA TRP A 158 15.60 -21.40 -20.45
C TRP A 158 15.97 -20.06 -21.11
N TYR A 159 15.03 -19.12 -21.15
CA TYR A 159 15.31 -17.77 -21.68
C TYR A 159 16.39 -17.02 -20.86
N THR A 160 16.63 -17.45 -19.62
CA THR A 160 17.66 -16.89 -18.74
C THR A 160 19.06 -17.37 -19.12
N GLY A 161 19.18 -18.41 -19.93
CA GLY A 161 20.45 -19.10 -20.23
C GLY A 161 21.01 -19.92 -19.07
N LYS A 162 20.29 -19.99 -17.94
CA LYS A 162 20.66 -20.73 -16.73
C LYS A 162 19.98 -22.09 -16.70
N SER A 163 20.65 -23.11 -16.17
CA SER A 163 20.04 -24.41 -15.91
C SER A 163 18.87 -24.31 -14.93
N SER A 164 18.06 -25.35 -14.86
CA SER A 164 16.94 -25.43 -13.92
C SER A 164 17.42 -25.29 -12.46
N ALA A 165 18.57 -25.88 -12.13
CA ALA A 165 19.16 -25.79 -10.79
C ALA A 165 19.63 -24.37 -10.44
N GLU A 166 20.23 -23.65 -11.40
CA GLU A 166 20.67 -22.26 -11.20
C GLU A 166 19.48 -21.31 -11.06
N ASN A 167 18.46 -21.44 -11.91
CA ASN A 167 17.23 -20.64 -11.80
C ASN A 167 16.52 -20.90 -10.45
N PHE A 168 16.44 -22.16 -10.03
CA PHE A 168 15.86 -22.54 -8.75
C PHE A 168 16.64 -21.90 -7.58
N THR A 169 17.96 -22.05 -7.56
CA THR A 169 18.84 -21.52 -6.50
C THR A 169 18.76 -19.99 -6.40
N GLU A 170 18.73 -19.29 -7.54
CA GLU A 170 18.59 -17.83 -7.55
C GLU A 170 17.23 -17.38 -7.02
N ALA A 171 16.14 -18.01 -7.49
CA ALA A 171 14.80 -17.68 -7.06
C ALA A 171 14.59 -17.98 -5.56
N GLU A 172 15.08 -19.13 -5.10
CA GLU A 172 15.09 -19.52 -3.69
C GLU A 172 15.87 -18.51 -2.84
N GLY A 173 17.11 -18.19 -3.22
CA GLY A 173 17.95 -17.25 -2.50
C GLY A 173 17.30 -15.88 -2.34
N PHE A 174 16.67 -15.37 -3.40
CA PHE A 174 15.91 -14.12 -3.32
C PHE A 174 14.73 -14.22 -2.36
N LEU A 175 13.90 -15.26 -2.47
CA LEU A 175 12.69 -15.41 -1.65
C LEU A 175 13.05 -15.51 -0.16
N TYR A 176 14.07 -16.29 0.20
CA TYR A 176 14.56 -16.37 1.58
C TYR A 176 15.13 -15.04 2.07
N ASP A 177 15.91 -14.33 1.26
CA ASP A 177 16.47 -13.02 1.63
C ASP A 177 15.37 -11.96 1.82
N TRP A 178 14.36 -11.93 0.95
CA TRP A 178 13.23 -11.01 1.07
C TRP A 178 12.40 -11.30 2.33
N ILE A 179 12.11 -12.56 2.62
CA ILE A 179 11.40 -12.96 3.86
C ILE A 179 12.18 -12.50 5.09
N ARG A 180 13.48 -12.82 5.14
CA ARG A 180 14.35 -12.42 6.26
C ARG A 180 14.42 -10.91 6.40
N THR A 181 14.63 -10.18 5.31
CA THR A 181 14.75 -8.72 5.33
C THR A 181 13.44 -8.07 5.78
N THR A 182 12.30 -8.51 5.24
CA THR A 182 10.98 -7.99 5.59
C THR A 182 10.64 -8.20 7.07
N THR A 183 10.92 -9.40 7.59
CA THR A 183 10.60 -9.77 8.99
C THR A 183 11.60 -9.23 10.02
N THR A 184 12.71 -8.63 9.58
CA THR A 184 13.73 -8.07 10.49
C THR A 184 13.75 -6.54 10.47
N ILE A 185 13.60 -5.91 9.31
CA ILE A 185 13.71 -4.45 9.19
C ILE A 185 12.55 -3.84 8.38
N GLY A 186 11.50 -4.61 8.12
CA GLY A 186 10.28 -4.17 7.45
C GLY A 186 10.30 -4.32 5.93
N GLN A 187 9.11 -4.26 5.33
CA GLN A 187 8.92 -4.34 3.88
C GLN A 187 9.40 -3.06 3.19
N GLY A 188 9.92 -3.18 1.96
CA GLY A 188 10.41 -2.04 1.18
C GLY A 188 9.28 -1.27 0.49
N GLU A 189 8.21 -1.95 0.10
CA GLU A 189 6.98 -1.32 -0.41
C GLU A 189 5.84 -1.56 0.57
N PHE A 190 6.03 -1.05 1.78
CA PHE A 190 5.09 -1.19 2.89
C PHE A 190 3.72 -0.58 2.58
N ASP A 191 2.69 -1.26 3.07
CA ASP A 191 1.30 -0.78 3.24
C ASP A 191 0.72 -0.11 2.00
N SER A 192 1.14 -0.56 0.82
CA SER A 192 0.73 -0.01 -0.46
C SER A 192 -0.70 -0.46 -0.77
N PRO A 193 -1.67 0.48 -0.89
CA PRO A 193 -3.03 0.15 -1.29
C PRO A 193 -3.09 -0.50 -2.67
N THR A 194 -2.15 -0.14 -3.55
CA THR A 194 -1.98 -0.72 -4.87
C THR A 194 -1.31 -2.09 -4.86
N TYR A 195 -0.16 -2.25 -4.20
CA TYR A 195 0.73 -3.41 -4.41
C TYR A 195 0.53 -4.55 -3.42
N MET A 196 -0.22 -4.37 -2.32
CA MET A 196 -0.56 -5.50 -1.44
C MET A 196 -1.18 -6.68 -2.21
N ILE A 197 -1.95 -6.39 -3.27
CA ILE A 197 -2.59 -7.38 -4.14
C ILE A 197 -1.57 -8.39 -4.72
N VAL A 198 -0.38 -7.91 -5.09
CA VAL A 198 0.69 -8.69 -5.73
C VAL A 198 1.78 -9.20 -4.78
N TYR A 199 1.66 -8.99 -3.46
CA TYR A 199 2.50 -9.66 -2.46
C TYR A 199 1.84 -10.91 -1.88
N LEU A 200 0.53 -10.86 -1.62
CA LEU A 200 -0.19 -11.99 -1.05
C LEU A 200 -0.38 -13.14 -2.06
N ALA A 201 -0.74 -12.83 -3.30
CA ALA A 201 -1.01 -13.86 -4.30
C ALA A 201 0.20 -14.78 -4.56
N PRO A 202 1.44 -14.28 -4.75
CA PRO A 202 2.62 -15.14 -4.87
C PRO A 202 2.86 -16.02 -3.63
N MET A 203 2.70 -15.48 -2.41
CA MET A 203 2.88 -16.27 -1.18
C MET A 203 1.82 -17.38 -1.02
N LEU A 204 0.57 -17.11 -1.42
CA LEU A 204 -0.51 -18.10 -1.44
C LEU A 204 -0.25 -19.23 -2.44
N ILE A 205 0.36 -18.91 -3.58
CA ILE A 205 0.78 -19.90 -4.58
C ILE A 205 1.98 -20.72 -4.07
N LEU A 206 3.00 -20.08 -3.48
CA LEU A 206 4.15 -20.79 -2.90
C LEU A 206 3.74 -21.73 -1.76
N GLN A 207 2.89 -21.25 -0.84
CA GLN A 207 2.42 -22.11 0.26
C GLN A 207 1.57 -23.28 -0.25
N GLN A 208 1.00 -23.21 -1.44
CA GLN A 208 0.25 -24.32 -2.04
C GLN A 208 1.21 -25.34 -2.68
N PHE A 209 2.15 -24.86 -3.52
CA PHE A 209 2.86 -25.70 -4.49
C PHE A 209 4.37 -25.85 -4.29
N ALA A 210 5.00 -25.09 -3.39
CA ALA A 210 6.42 -25.30 -3.10
C ALA A 210 6.63 -26.73 -2.55
N ALA A 211 7.61 -27.43 -3.12
CA ALA A 211 7.97 -28.79 -2.70
C ALA A 211 8.84 -28.77 -1.43
N ASP A 212 9.66 -27.74 -1.23
CA ASP A 212 10.41 -27.53 0.01
C ASP A 212 9.43 -27.23 1.16
N PRO A 213 9.33 -28.12 2.18
CA PRO A 213 8.44 -27.89 3.31
C PRO A 213 8.81 -26.64 4.13
N VAL A 214 10.07 -26.22 4.12
CA VAL A 214 10.52 -25.03 4.86
C VAL A 214 10.00 -23.77 4.16
N LEU A 215 10.26 -23.61 2.85
CA LEU A 215 9.73 -22.48 2.09
C LEU A 215 8.19 -22.47 2.09
N LYS A 216 7.55 -23.64 1.93
CA LYS A 216 6.09 -23.77 2.00
C LYS A 216 5.54 -23.21 3.31
N LYS A 217 6.16 -23.56 4.44
CA LYS A 217 5.78 -23.07 5.77
C LYS A 217 6.08 -21.58 5.93
N LYS A 218 7.24 -21.09 5.49
CA LYS A 218 7.58 -19.66 5.52
C LYS A 218 6.64 -18.83 4.66
N ALA A 219 6.24 -19.30 3.49
CA ALA A 219 5.25 -18.65 2.64
C ALA A 219 3.90 -18.53 3.36
N LYS A 220 3.42 -19.60 4.01
CA LYS A 220 2.22 -19.55 4.86
C LYS A 220 2.36 -18.52 5.99
N MET A 221 3.51 -18.48 6.67
CA MET A 221 3.79 -17.49 7.70
C MET A 221 3.84 -16.06 7.16
N MET A 222 4.36 -15.86 5.93
CA MET A 222 4.30 -14.55 5.27
C MET A 222 2.88 -14.13 4.91
N VAL A 223 2.00 -15.07 4.53
CA VAL A 223 0.57 -14.77 4.35
C VAL A 223 -0.03 -14.29 5.68
N HIS A 224 0.25 -14.94 6.81
CA HIS A 224 -0.16 -14.44 8.13
C HIS A 224 0.42 -13.04 8.43
N TYR A 225 1.71 -12.86 8.21
CA TYR A 225 2.41 -11.60 8.48
C TYR A 225 1.79 -10.44 7.71
N LEU A 226 1.63 -10.58 6.39
CA LEU A 226 1.07 -9.53 5.53
C LEU A 226 -0.42 -9.25 5.83
N LEU A 227 -1.21 -10.28 6.15
CA LEU A 227 -2.60 -10.08 6.55
C LEU A 227 -2.72 -9.43 7.93
N ALA A 228 -1.83 -9.77 8.87
CA ALA A 228 -1.82 -9.19 10.21
C ALA A 228 -1.44 -7.71 10.17
N ASP A 229 -0.40 -7.36 9.42
CA ASP A 229 0.03 -5.99 9.10
C ASP A 229 -1.17 -5.16 8.60
N PHE A 230 -1.82 -5.62 7.52
CA PHE A 230 -3.02 -4.98 6.99
C PHE A 230 -4.18 -4.91 7.99
N ALA A 231 -4.43 -5.98 8.73
CA ALA A 231 -5.51 -6.06 9.72
C ALA A 231 -5.40 -4.98 10.80
N ALA A 232 -4.18 -4.60 11.19
CA ALA A 232 -3.93 -3.58 12.21
C ALA A 232 -4.12 -2.14 11.69
N GLU A 233 -3.95 -1.90 10.39
CA GLU A 233 -3.87 -0.54 9.82
C GLU A 233 -4.98 -0.19 8.82
N HIS A 234 -5.91 -1.09 8.51
CA HIS A 234 -7.04 -0.75 7.65
C HIS A 234 -8.25 -0.17 8.40
N LEU A 235 -9.06 0.63 7.72
CA LEU A 235 -10.38 1.10 8.17
C LEU A 235 -11.43 0.70 7.12
N GLN A 236 -12.33 -0.21 7.48
CA GLN A 236 -13.33 -0.78 6.55
C GLN A 236 -12.73 -1.30 5.22
N GLY A 237 -11.51 -1.83 5.28
CA GLY A 237 -10.78 -2.37 4.13
C GLY A 237 -9.91 -1.38 3.37
N MET A 238 -9.97 -0.09 3.69
CA MET A 238 -9.05 0.93 3.18
C MET A 238 -7.79 0.92 4.02
N TYR A 239 -6.61 0.77 3.41
CA TYR A 239 -5.37 1.14 4.09
C TYR A 239 -5.44 2.62 4.51
N CYS A 240 -4.82 2.95 5.63
CA CYS A 240 -4.88 4.29 6.21
C CYS A 240 -3.51 4.94 6.32
N GLY A 241 -3.47 6.27 6.32
CA GLY A 241 -2.30 7.00 6.77
C GLY A 241 -1.20 7.07 5.73
N ALA A 242 0.00 6.58 6.09
CA ALA A 242 1.17 6.72 5.23
C ALA A 242 1.41 5.46 4.39
N HIS A 243 1.73 5.65 3.11
CA HIS A 243 1.97 4.56 2.16
C HIS A 243 3.27 4.76 1.40
N SER A 244 4.00 3.67 1.17
CA SER A 244 5.24 3.71 0.39
C SER A 244 4.99 3.95 -1.10
N ARG A 245 3.89 3.41 -1.62
CA ARG A 245 3.58 3.34 -3.04
C ARG A 245 2.08 3.44 -3.21
N ASP A 246 1.63 4.54 -3.79
CA ASP A 246 0.23 4.76 -4.09
C ASP A 246 0.05 5.52 -5.41
N TYR A 247 -1.01 5.24 -6.15
CA TYR A 247 -1.35 6.04 -7.33
C TYR A 247 -2.21 7.24 -6.92
N PRO A 248 -2.17 8.37 -7.66
CA PRO A 248 -2.99 9.53 -7.33
C PRO A 248 -4.47 9.23 -7.13
N PHE A 249 -5.03 8.28 -7.89
CA PHE A 249 -6.41 7.85 -7.77
C PHE A 249 -6.68 7.10 -6.47
N ASP A 250 -5.83 6.14 -6.12
CA ASP A 250 -5.96 5.33 -4.89
C ASP A 250 -5.84 6.22 -3.64
N ALA A 251 -4.96 7.23 -3.66
CA ALA A 251 -4.77 8.18 -2.56
C ALA A 251 -6.00 9.06 -2.27
N VAL A 252 -6.80 9.39 -3.29
CA VAL A 252 -8.01 10.21 -3.15
C VAL A 252 -9.28 9.37 -3.05
N GLU A 253 -9.23 8.09 -3.44
CA GLU A 253 -10.36 7.15 -3.48
C GLU A 253 -9.95 5.75 -2.96
N PRO A 254 -9.57 5.63 -1.68
CA PRO A 254 -8.97 4.40 -1.16
C PRO A 254 -9.94 3.21 -1.12
N LYS A 255 -11.25 3.45 -1.23
CA LYS A 255 -12.29 2.41 -1.31
C LYS A 255 -12.19 1.51 -2.53
N HIS A 256 -11.54 1.98 -3.59
CA HIS A 256 -11.40 1.22 -4.83
C HIS A 256 -9.95 0.78 -5.07
N ALA A 257 -9.05 1.05 -4.12
CA ALA A 257 -7.67 0.59 -4.17
C ALA A 257 -7.62 -0.95 -4.26
N PRO A 258 -6.68 -1.54 -5.02
CA PRO A 258 -6.59 -2.99 -5.21
C PRO A 258 -6.61 -3.84 -3.92
N SER A 259 -5.97 -3.37 -2.84
CA SER A 259 -5.94 -4.03 -1.52
C SER A 259 -7.33 -4.30 -0.92
N THR A 260 -8.33 -3.51 -1.26
CA THR A 260 -9.72 -3.69 -0.77
C THR A 260 -10.31 -5.03 -1.21
N GLY A 261 -9.84 -5.62 -2.31
CA GLY A 261 -10.21 -6.99 -2.70
C GLY A 261 -9.81 -8.04 -1.65
N TRP A 262 -8.67 -7.86 -0.99
CA TRP A 262 -8.27 -8.72 0.13
C TRP A 262 -9.12 -8.46 1.37
N ALA A 263 -9.42 -7.20 1.68
CA ALA A 263 -10.28 -6.87 2.81
C ALA A 263 -11.68 -7.48 2.64
N TRP A 264 -12.23 -7.43 1.43
CA TRP A 264 -13.48 -8.09 1.10
C TRP A 264 -13.36 -9.59 1.30
N LEU A 265 -12.45 -10.24 0.58
CA LEU A 265 -12.35 -11.70 0.59
C LEU A 265 -12.01 -12.25 1.98
N MET A 266 -11.01 -11.68 2.65
CA MET A 266 -10.47 -12.22 3.90
C MET A 266 -11.25 -11.76 5.13
N PHE A 267 -11.59 -10.47 5.21
CA PHE A 267 -12.21 -9.87 6.40
C PHE A 267 -13.71 -9.64 6.26
N GLY A 268 -14.27 -9.74 5.05
CA GLY A 268 -15.67 -9.35 4.82
C GLY A 268 -15.91 -7.86 5.05
N GLN A 269 -14.88 -7.04 4.84
CA GLN A 269 -14.94 -5.58 4.92
C GLN A 269 -14.89 -5.01 3.51
N THR A 270 -15.61 -3.91 3.24
CA THR A 270 -15.86 -3.32 1.91
C THR A 270 -16.78 -4.13 0.99
N GLU A 271 -17.19 -3.49 -0.10
CA GLU A 271 -17.95 -4.10 -1.20
C GLU A 271 -17.08 -5.09 -2.01
N PRO A 272 -17.70 -6.02 -2.77
CA PRO A 272 -16.95 -6.95 -3.60
C PRO A 272 -16.10 -6.25 -4.68
N VAL A 273 -14.78 -6.39 -4.56
CA VAL A 273 -13.83 -5.92 -5.58
C VAL A 273 -13.20 -7.12 -6.28
N MET A 274 -13.69 -7.41 -7.49
CA MET A 274 -13.27 -8.57 -8.28
C MET A 274 -11.92 -8.32 -8.96
N ARG A 275 -10.86 -8.87 -8.36
CA ARG A 275 -9.50 -8.88 -8.91
C ARG A 275 -9.06 -10.32 -9.13
N PRO A 276 -8.42 -10.69 -10.27
CA PRO A 276 -7.99 -12.06 -10.49
C PRO A 276 -7.07 -12.61 -9.39
N GLU A 277 -6.21 -11.77 -8.83
CA GLU A 277 -5.19 -12.14 -7.83
C GLU A 277 -5.80 -12.72 -6.56
N ILE A 278 -6.99 -12.27 -6.15
CA ILE A 278 -7.64 -12.78 -4.93
C ILE A 278 -8.13 -14.23 -5.08
N LEU A 279 -8.23 -14.75 -6.32
CA LEU A 279 -8.45 -16.18 -6.57
C LEU A 279 -7.29 -17.04 -6.03
N ALA A 280 -6.09 -16.49 -5.86
CA ALA A 280 -4.98 -17.23 -5.26
C ALA A 280 -5.35 -17.76 -3.86
N ALA A 281 -6.13 -17.00 -3.07
CA ALA A 281 -6.61 -17.46 -1.77
C ALA A 281 -7.76 -18.45 -1.93
N ALA A 282 -8.75 -18.13 -2.77
CA ALA A 282 -9.94 -18.97 -2.97
C ALA A 282 -9.63 -20.36 -3.53
N LEU A 283 -8.57 -20.48 -4.35
CA LEU A 283 -8.12 -21.75 -4.93
C LEU A 283 -7.20 -22.55 -4.00
N SER A 284 -6.55 -21.88 -3.05
CA SER A 284 -5.59 -22.53 -2.16
C SER A 284 -6.27 -23.24 -1.00
N ASP A 285 -5.54 -24.18 -0.38
CA ASP A 285 -5.94 -24.83 0.88
C ASP A 285 -5.68 -23.93 2.11
N TYR A 286 -5.35 -22.66 1.89
CA TYR A 286 -5.05 -21.72 2.96
C TYR A 286 -6.32 -21.34 3.74
N HIS A 287 -6.18 -21.29 5.06
CA HIS A 287 -7.19 -20.80 5.98
C HIS A 287 -6.58 -19.76 6.90
N MET A 288 -7.17 -18.57 6.88
CA MET A 288 -6.76 -17.48 7.76
C MET A 288 -7.13 -17.80 9.21
N PRO A 289 -6.21 -17.63 10.17
CA PRO A 289 -6.53 -17.74 11.59
C PRO A 289 -7.64 -16.75 12.00
N GLU A 290 -8.59 -17.20 12.82
CA GLU A 290 -9.67 -16.32 13.32
C GLU A 290 -9.13 -15.14 14.13
N LEU A 291 -7.97 -15.31 14.80
CA LEU A 291 -7.23 -14.23 15.45
C LEU A 291 -7.00 -13.02 14.51
N ILE A 292 -6.57 -13.25 13.27
CA ILE A 292 -6.32 -12.16 12.30
C ILE A 292 -7.64 -11.50 11.90
N TYR A 293 -8.72 -12.29 11.72
CA TYR A 293 -10.06 -11.75 11.45
C TYR A 293 -10.54 -10.83 12.58
N HIS A 294 -10.32 -11.23 13.84
CA HIS A 294 -10.71 -10.44 15.00
C HIS A 294 -9.93 -9.13 15.11
N ILE A 295 -8.61 -9.15 14.83
CA ILE A 295 -7.80 -7.94 14.73
C ILE A 295 -8.32 -7.02 13.62
N ALA A 296 -8.62 -7.58 12.44
CA ALA A 296 -9.10 -6.82 11.28
C ALA A 296 -10.46 -6.14 11.50
N THR A 297 -11.34 -6.75 12.31
CA THR A 297 -12.73 -6.30 12.45
C THR A 297 -13.03 -5.57 13.76
N ASP A 298 -12.10 -5.55 14.72
CA ASP A 298 -12.28 -4.82 15.98
C ASP A 298 -11.78 -3.38 15.88
N ARG A 299 -12.73 -2.45 15.84
CA ARG A 299 -12.49 -0.99 16.01
C ARG A 299 -13.26 -0.44 17.21
N SER A 300 -13.53 -1.27 18.22
CA SER A 300 -14.35 -0.92 19.38
C SER A 300 -13.68 0.09 20.32
N LYS A 301 -12.35 0.16 20.30
CA LYS A 301 -11.54 1.11 21.06
C LYS A 301 -10.53 1.78 20.14
N PRO A 302 -10.33 3.10 20.26
CA PRO A 302 -9.22 3.77 19.58
C PRO A 302 -7.88 3.19 20.03
N TYR A 303 -6.92 3.10 19.10
CA TYR A 303 -5.57 2.65 19.42
C TYR A 303 -4.51 3.36 18.59
N ILE A 304 -3.29 3.31 19.11
CA ILE A 304 -2.09 3.73 18.38
C ILE A 304 -1.42 2.47 17.83
N HIS A 305 -1.03 2.53 16.56
CA HIS A 305 -0.14 1.56 15.94
C HIS A 305 1.12 2.28 15.44
N THR A 306 2.29 1.75 15.75
CA THR A 306 3.56 2.28 15.22
C THR A 306 4.39 1.17 14.63
N GLU A 307 5.04 1.48 13.52
CA GLU A 307 5.80 0.51 12.76
C GLU A 307 7.14 1.08 12.34
N THR A 308 8.13 0.20 12.23
CA THR A 308 9.38 0.51 11.55
C THR A 308 9.40 -0.27 10.25
N LYS A 309 9.35 0.42 9.11
CA LYS A 309 9.56 -0.15 7.78
C LYS A 309 10.94 0.26 7.28
N ARG A 310 11.22 0.00 6.00
CA ARG A 310 12.44 0.47 5.34
C ARG A 310 12.15 1.15 4.03
N VAL A 311 13.06 2.05 3.67
CA VAL A 311 13.17 2.59 2.33
C VAL A 311 13.64 1.50 1.37
N ARG A 312 13.17 1.51 0.11
CA ARG A 312 13.73 0.70 -0.98
C ARG A 312 15.25 0.90 -1.10
N ASN A 313 15.95 -0.03 -1.74
CA ASN A 313 17.40 0.07 -1.94
C ASN A 313 17.80 1.43 -2.52
N ILE A 314 18.47 2.24 -1.70
CA ILE A 314 19.11 3.47 -2.13
C ILE A 314 20.43 3.11 -2.80
N ILE A 315 20.58 3.54 -4.05
CA ILE A 315 21.76 3.28 -4.89
C ILE A 315 22.70 4.49 -5.00
N ARG A 316 22.22 5.70 -4.70
CA ARG A 316 23.01 6.94 -4.72
C ARG A 316 22.59 7.88 -3.58
N PHE A 317 23.45 8.84 -3.24
CA PHE A 317 23.18 9.94 -2.29
C PHE A 317 22.95 9.57 -0.81
N SER A 318 23.04 8.28 -0.45
CA SER A 318 23.01 7.81 0.94
C SER A 318 24.15 6.82 1.19
N LYS A 319 24.60 6.76 2.46
CA LYS A 319 25.47 5.68 2.95
C LYS A 319 24.67 4.46 3.41
N ASP A 320 23.44 4.70 3.86
CA ASP A 320 22.52 3.66 4.31
C ASP A 320 21.69 3.18 3.11
N ARG A 321 21.74 1.88 2.85
CA ARG A 321 21.02 1.25 1.73
C ARG A 321 19.50 1.23 1.94
N ASN A 322 19.06 0.96 3.17
CA ASN A 322 17.65 0.83 3.53
C ASN A 322 17.41 1.55 4.86
N PRO A 323 17.49 2.89 4.91
CA PRO A 323 17.20 3.63 6.14
C PRO A 323 15.77 3.33 6.61
N PRO A 324 15.52 3.41 7.94
CA PRO A 324 14.22 3.10 8.51
C PRO A 324 13.16 4.15 8.17
N VAL A 325 11.93 3.70 8.03
CA VAL A 325 10.71 4.53 7.95
C VAL A 325 9.91 4.31 9.22
N TYR A 326 9.46 5.38 9.86
CA TYR A 326 8.73 5.32 11.11
C TYR A 326 7.30 5.76 10.87
N LYS A 327 6.36 4.81 10.97
CA LYS A 327 4.93 5.05 10.80
C LYS A 327 4.23 5.21 12.14
N TYR A 328 3.20 6.04 12.16
CA TYR A 328 2.33 6.24 13.31
C TYR A 328 0.90 6.37 12.83
N ASP A 329 0.04 5.48 13.31
CA ASP A 329 -1.40 5.50 13.05
C ASP A 329 -2.17 5.65 14.37
N TYR A 330 -3.20 6.49 14.34
CA TYR A 330 -4.22 6.57 15.37
C TYR A 330 -5.55 6.14 14.78
N MET A 331 -5.85 4.86 14.99
CA MET A 331 -7.04 4.21 14.47
C MET A 331 -8.22 4.39 15.43
N THR A 332 -9.38 4.69 14.87
CA THR A 332 -10.67 4.74 15.57
C THR A 332 -11.73 3.95 14.81
N LYS A 333 -12.98 4.01 15.28
CA LYS A 333 -14.12 3.42 14.57
C LYS A 333 -14.50 4.17 13.30
N TYR A 334 -14.28 5.48 13.24
CA TYR A 334 -14.78 6.34 12.15
C TYR A 334 -13.69 6.99 11.31
N PHE A 335 -12.46 7.03 11.81
CA PHE A 335 -11.31 7.55 11.07
C PHE A 335 -10.01 6.91 11.53
N CYS A 336 -9.01 6.97 10.67
CA CYS A 336 -7.61 6.83 11.02
C CYS A 336 -6.89 8.13 10.63
N LEU A 337 -6.08 8.65 11.54
CA LEU A 337 -5.06 9.65 11.17
C LEU A 337 -3.74 8.90 11.20
N GLY A 338 -3.01 8.91 10.10
CA GLY A 338 -1.73 8.21 10.02
C GLY A 338 -0.69 9.00 9.26
N SER A 339 0.58 8.80 9.62
CA SER A 339 1.70 9.52 9.01
C SER A 339 3.03 8.78 9.13
N MET A 340 3.98 9.19 8.30
CA MET A 340 5.41 8.88 8.44
C MET A 340 6.23 10.16 8.46
N GLN A 341 7.50 10.07 8.88
CA GLN A 341 8.31 11.23 9.29
C GLN A 341 8.52 12.35 8.24
N GLY A 342 8.22 12.08 6.96
CA GLY A 342 8.45 12.95 5.80
C GLY A 342 9.87 12.85 5.23
N GLY A 343 10.05 13.36 4.01
CA GLY A 343 11.32 13.37 3.29
C GLY A 343 11.24 12.60 1.97
N ILE A 344 12.38 12.06 1.53
CA ILE A 344 12.43 11.14 0.39
C ILE A 344 12.59 9.72 0.95
N LEU A 345 11.47 9.00 1.06
CA LEU A 345 11.44 7.63 1.58
C LEU A 345 11.14 6.63 0.47
N GLN A 346 10.43 7.03 -0.58
CA GLN A 346 10.08 6.22 -1.76
C GLN A 346 10.01 7.08 -3.01
N PRO A 347 10.34 6.55 -4.20
CA PRO A 347 10.24 7.32 -5.43
C PRO A 347 8.78 7.44 -5.90
N ILE A 348 8.43 8.60 -6.46
CA ILE A 348 7.27 8.92 -7.33
C ILE A 348 5.90 8.87 -6.62
N GLN A 349 5.67 7.85 -5.81
CA GLN A 349 4.36 7.40 -5.34
C GLN A 349 4.23 7.41 -3.82
N GLU A 350 5.05 8.22 -3.15
CA GLU A 350 5.01 8.35 -1.71
C GLU A 350 3.74 9.09 -1.26
N HIS A 351 3.09 8.58 -0.22
CA HIS A 351 1.97 9.22 0.45
C HIS A 351 2.31 9.37 1.95
N THR A 352 2.61 10.59 2.38
CA THR A 352 3.23 10.84 3.69
C THR A 352 2.28 10.76 4.86
N TRP A 353 1.02 11.16 4.67
CA TRP A 353 0.01 11.18 5.72
C TRP A 353 -1.38 11.41 5.13
N ASP A 354 -2.42 10.93 5.82
CA ASP A 354 -3.80 11.35 5.60
C ASP A 354 -4.67 11.22 6.85
N VAL A 355 -5.85 11.84 6.78
CA VAL A 355 -7.02 11.41 7.52
C VAL A 355 -7.88 10.55 6.59
N THR A 356 -7.87 9.23 6.78
CA THR A 356 -8.82 8.31 6.15
C THR A 356 -10.07 8.20 7.03
N PHE A 357 -11.27 8.35 6.46
CA PHE A 357 -12.52 8.35 7.23
C PHE A 357 -13.62 7.47 6.63
N VAL A 358 -14.47 6.91 7.49
CA VAL A 358 -15.66 6.15 7.07
C VAL A 358 -16.66 7.10 6.44
N SER A 359 -17.05 6.79 5.21
CA SER A 359 -18.05 7.51 4.42
C SER A 359 -18.81 6.50 3.57
N GLU A 360 -19.99 6.85 3.05
CA GLU A 360 -20.65 6.09 1.97
C GLU A 360 -20.14 6.52 0.58
N LYS A 361 -19.57 7.73 0.49
CA LYS A 361 -19.08 8.32 -0.76
C LYS A 361 -17.62 7.90 -1.07
N PRO A 362 -17.16 7.97 -2.33
CA PRO A 362 -15.85 7.45 -2.74
C PRO A 362 -14.64 8.19 -2.14
N ASN A 363 -14.66 9.52 -2.12
CA ASN A 363 -13.50 10.31 -1.72
C ASN A 363 -13.48 10.55 -0.22
N CYS A 364 -12.64 9.78 0.47
CA CYS A 364 -12.69 9.64 1.92
C CYS A 364 -11.33 9.83 2.62
N THR A 365 -10.47 10.65 2.01
CA THR A 365 -9.20 11.11 2.57
C THR A 365 -9.13 12.63 2.67
N LEU A 366 -8.28 13.14 3.55
CA LEU A 366 -7.87 14.55 3.62
C LEU A 366 -6.39 14.62 3.99
N PHE A 367 -5.59 15.27 3.15
CA PHE A 367 -4.14 15.36 3.30
C PHE A 367 -3.57 16.60 2.59
N THR A 368 -2.27 16.84 2.77
CA THR A 368 -1.52 17.83 1.97
C THR A 368 -0.29 17.21 1.33
N VAL A 369 0.13 17.78 0.20
CA VAL A 369 1.29 17.34 -0.55
C VAL A 369 2.04 18.56 -1.10
N HIS A 370 3.36 18.50 -1.11
CA HIS A 370 4.17 19.34 -2.00
C HIS A 370 4.48 18.51 -3.25
N PRO A 371 4.00 18.87 -4.45
CA PRO A 371 4.13 18.06 -5.68
C PRO A 371 5.57 18.03 -6.23
N TYR A 372 6.55 17.70 -5.41
CA TYR A 372 7.97 17.72 -5.74
C TYR A 372 8.32 16.83 -6.94
N ILE A 373 9.18 17.34 -7.80
CA ILE A 373 9.91 16.55 -8.79
C ILE A 373 11.38 16.92 -8.75
N GLY A 374 12.25 15.93 -8.89
CA GLY A 374 13.68 16.22 -8.96
C GLY A 374 14.55 15.02 -9.28
N GLU A 375 15.70 15.28 -9.90
CA GLU A 375 16.69 14.26 -10.23
C GLU A 375 17.27 13.59 -8.97
N ARG A 376 17.32 14.29 -7.84
CA ARG A 376 17.85 13.73 -6.59
C ARG A 376 17.01 12.56 -6.10
N GLU A 377 15.69 12.73 -6.04
CA GLU A 377 14.76 11.66 -5.67
C GLU A 377 14.93 10.47 -6.60
N LEU A 378 14.82 10.69 -7.91
CA LEU A 378 14.88 9.59 -8.87
C LEU A 378 16.25 8.90 -8.84
N GLY A 379 17.33 9.67 -8.79
CA GLY A 379 18.69 9.14 -8.75
C GLY A 379 19.01 8.30 -7.50
N MET A 380 18.26 8.48 -6.40
CA MET A 380 18.36 7.61 -5.21
C MET A 380 17.92 6.17 -5.49
N PHE A 381 16.98 5.95 -6.43
CA PHE A 381 16.28 4.66 -6.57
C PHE A 381 16.37 4.03 -7.96
N PHE A 382 16.64 4.81 -9.00
CA PHE A 382 16.65 4.38 -10.40
C PHE A 382 18.07 4.18 -10.94
N PRO A 383 18.45 2.98 -11.42
CA PRO A 383 19.82 2.70 -11.85
C PRO A 383 20.25 3.51 -13.10
N GLU A 384 19.30 4.05 -13.86
CA GLU A 384 19.50 4.84 -15.06
C GLU A 384 20.41 6.07 -14.84
N GLU A 385 20.91 6.61 -15.95
CA GLU A 385 21.71 7.82 -15.92
C GLU A 385 20.80 9.02 -15.57
N MET A 386 21.10 9.68 -14.45
CA MET A 386 20.26 10.71 -13.82
C MET A 386 19.82 11.83 -14.78
N LYS A 387 20.67 12.16 -15.75
CA LYS A 387 20.40 13.18 -16.78
C LYS A 387 19.12 12.91 -17.58
N PHE A 388 18.76 11.65 -17.79
CA PHE A 388 17.60 11.25 -18.58
C PHE A 388 16.43 10.78 -17.73
N THR A 389 16.69 10.40 -16.48
CA THR A 389 15.70 9.75 -15.60
C THR A 389 14.45 10.59 -15.39
N LEU A 390 14.54 11.92 -15.28
CA LEU A 390 13.36 12.76 -15.09
C LEU A 390 12.41 12.71 -16.30
N ALA A 391 12.95 12.86 -17.51
CA ALA A 391 12.16 12.82 -18.74
C ALA A 391 11.57 11.42 -18.98
N GLU A 392 12.34 10.37 -18.69
CA GLU A 392 11.89 8.98 -18.82
C GLU A 392 10.77 8.67 -17.83
N VAL A 393 10.95 9.00 -16.54
CA VAL A 393 9.93 8.77 -15.51
C VAL A 393 8.66 9.57 -15.83
N ALA A 394 8.76 10.83 -16.24
CA ALA A 394 7.59 11.63 -16.60
C ALA A 394 6.86 11.10 -17.86
N HIS A 395 7.58 10.42 -18.77
CA HIS A 395 6.96 9.79 -19.93
C HIS A 395 6.11 8.57 -19.55
N PHE A 396 6.54 7.78 -18.57
CA PHE A 396 5.82 6.57 -18.15
C PHE A 396 4.84 6.85 -17.02
N HIS A 397 5.25 7.56 -15.97
CA HIS A 397 4.38 8.06 -14.92
C HIS A 397 3.85 9.43 -15.34
N THR A 398 2.80 9.42 -16.17
CA THR A 398 2.23 10.62 -16.79
C THR A 398 1.77 11.69 -15.78
N TYR A 399 1.50 11.30 -14.53
CA TYR A 399 1.20 12.21 -13.43
C TYR A 399 2.44 12.79 -12.73
N TYR A 400 3.60 12.13 -12.81
CA TYR A 400 4.79 12.51 -12.01
C TYR A 400 5.24 13.94 -12.28
N GLY A 401 5.25 14.36 -13.55
CA GLY A 401 5.65 15.70 -13.96
C GLY A 401 4.57 16.77 -13.82
N LYS A 402 3.40 16.45 -13.26
CA LYS A 402 2.28 17.40 -13.15
C LYS A 402 2.34 18.19 -11.84
N GLU A 403 1.99 19.48 -11.94
CA GLU A 403 1.91 20.42 -10.81
C GLU A 403 0.81 20.05 -9.80
N ASP A 404 -0.22 19.31 -10.24
CA ASP A 404 -1.45 19.02 -9.51
C ASP A 404 -1.52 17.59 -8.93
N LYS A 405 -0.41 16.83 -9.00
CA LYS A 405 -0.36 15.45 -8.52
C LYS A 405 -0.60 15.31 -7.02
N TRP A 406 -1.21 14.19 -6.63
CA TRP A 406 -1.63 13.92 -5.25
C TRP A 406 -0.71 12.96 -4.48
N VAL A 407 0.38 12.49 -5.11
CA VAL A 407 1.41 11.67 -4.46
C VAL A 407 2.78 12.25 -4.79
N SER A 408 3.68 12.29 -3.80
CA SER A 408 5.00 12.88 -3.95
C SER A 408 5.89 12.58 -2.74
N SER A 409 7.17 12.33 -2.98
CA SER A 409 8.21 12.23 -1.95
C SER A 409 8.99 13.52 -1.86
N SER A 410 8.46 14.50 -1.11
CA SER A 410 9.12 15.78 -1.02
C SER A 410 10.26 15.76 0.01
N PRO A 411 11.51 16.14 -0.36
CA PRO A 411 12.59 16.33 0.61
C PRO A 411 12.34 17.49 1.58
N TYR A 412 11.30 18.29 1.33
CA TYR A 412 11.00 19.51 2.06
C TYR A 412 9.84 19.37 3.03
N GLU A 413 9.28 18.16 3.16
CA GLU A 413 8.18 17.84 4.06
C GLU A 413 8.69 17.12 5.30
N GLN A 414 8.18 17.52 6.47
CA GLN A 414 8.33 16.75 7.70
C GLN A 414 7.03 16.78 8.48
N THR A 415 6.65 15.64 9.06
CA THR A 415 5.44 15.53 9.87
C THR A 415 5.76 15.22 11.33
N PHE A 416 4.79 15.49 12.19
CA PHE A 416 4.79 15.07 13.58
C PHE A 416 3.36 14.75 14.00
N GLN A 417 3.11 13.49 14.36
CA GLN A 417 1.82 13.03 14.85
C GLN A 417 1.88 12.65 16.33
N HIS A 418 0.79 12.95 17.03
CA HIS A 418 0.51 12.43 18.37
C HIS A 418 -1.00 12.19 18.49
N LYS A 419 -1.39 10.91 18.58
CA LYS A 419 -2.80 10.48 18.56
C LYS A 419 -3.53 11.07 17.35
N ASN A 420 -4.62 11.79 17.59
CA ASN A 420 -5.51 12.42 16.64
C ASN A 420 -5.05 13.81 16.16
N ILE A 421 -3.78 14.17 16.38
CA ILE A 421 -3.20 15.46 15.98
C ILE A 421 -1.99 15.23 15.07
N LEU A 422 -1.92 16.00 13.99
CA LEU A 422 -0.78 16.07 13.08
C LEU A 422 -0.31 17.52 12.91
N ILE A 423 0.99 17.73 12.90
CA ILE A 423 1.62 18.96 12.39
C ILE A 423 2.48 18.59 11.20
N ALA A 424 2.19 19.14 10.02
CA ALA A 424 3.03 19.01 8.82
C ALA A 424 3.73 20.34 8.55
N LEU A 425 5.03 20.32 8.28
CA LEU A 425 5.85 21.49 8.00
C LEU A 425 6.57 21.33 6.67
N TYR A 426 6.58 22.41 5.87
CA TYR A 426 7.21 22.46 4.56
C TYR A 426 8.22 23.59 4.47
N ASN A 427 9.47 23.29 4.12
CA ASN A 427 10.54 24.27 3.93
C ASN A 427 11.09 24.19 2.49
N ILE A 428 10.33 24.74 1.56
CA ILE A 428 10.58 24.64 0.12
C ILE A 428 11.62 25.69 -0.29
N PRO A 429 12.77 25.32 -0.87
CA PRO A 429 13.74 26.29 -1.39
C PRO A 429 13.15 27.06 -2.57
N GLY A 430 13.47 28.36 -2.66
CA GLY A 430 13.16 29.16 -3.84
C GLY A 430 13.87 28.61 -5.10
N GLY A 431 13.18 28.62 -6.23
CA GLY A 431 13.60 27.99 -7.48
C GLY A 431 13.27 26.50 -7.59
N THR A 432 12.58 25.91 -6.60
CA THR A 432 11.99 24.59 -6.76
C THR A 432 10.95 24.64 -7.87
N GLN A 433 10.83 23.59 -8.68
CA GLN A 433 9.96 23.62 -9.87
C GLN A 433 8.49 23.98 -9.57
N PHE A 434 7.98 23.51 -8.43
CA PHE A 434 6.64 23.83 -7.96
C PHE A 434 6.76 24.45 -6.56
N GLU A 435 6.40 25.72 -6.42
CA GLU A 435 6.62 26.53 -5.22
C GLU A 435 5.35 26.65 -4.36
N HIS A 436 4.70 25.52 -4.10
CA HIS A 436 3.46 25.49 -3.34
C HIS A 436 3.23 24.15 -2.66
N ILE A 437 2.30 24.16 -1.71
CA ILE A 437 1.65 22.96 -1.19
C ILE A 437 0.20 22.95 -1.61
N ASP A 438 -0.32 21.76 -1.86
CA ASP A 438 -1.72 21.50 -2.13
C ASP A 438 -2.35 20.67 -1.01
N GLY A 439 -3.62 20.91 -0.71
CA GLY A 439 -4.42 20.11 0.21
C GLY A 439 -5.67 19.58 -0.48
N PHE A 440 -5.91 18.29 -0.35
CA PHE A 440 -7.09 17.62 -0.89
C PHE A 440 -8.24 17.72 0.12
N PHE A 441 -9.30 18.46 -0.24
CA PHE A 441 -10.53 18.55 0.56
C PHE A 441 -11.71 18.04 -0.27
N PRO A 442 -12.13 16.78 -0.09
CA PRO A 442 -13.08 16.18 -1.02
C PRO A 442 -14.43 16.90 -1.00
N LYS A 443 -15.08 16.99 -2.16
CA LYS A 443 -16.47 17.47 -2.27
C LYS A 443 -17.46 16.55 -1.57
N ASP A 444 -17.03 15.34 -1.22
CA ASP A 444 -17.78 14.35 -0.47
C ASP A 444 -17.96 14.69 1.02
N LEU A 445 -17.22 15.66 1.56
CA LEU A 445 -17.46 16.20 2.91
C LEU A 445 -18.92 16.66 3.06
N ASP A 446 -19.57 16.35 4.18
CA ASP A 446 -20.94 16.78 4.48
C ASP A 446 -20.99 18.30 4.75
N GLU A 447 -19.99 18.81 5.45
CA GLU A 447 -19.84 20.24 5.75
C GLU A 447 -18.38 20.64 5.66
N ARG A 448 -18.12 21.84 5.12
CA ARG A 448 -16.82 22.53 5.15
C ARG A 448 -17.05 24.00 5.51
N ILE A 449 -16.59 24.42 6.68
CA ILE A 449 -16.83 25.74 7.25
C ILE A 449 -15.51 26.44 7.47
N PHE A 450 -15.33 27.61 6.85
CA PHE A 450 -14.13 28.43 6.95
C PHE A 450 -14.49 29.91 6.94
N GLN A 451 -13.55 30.74 7.37
CA GLN A 451 -13.60 32.20 7.23
C GLN A 451 -12.44 32.64 6.31
N PRO A 452 -12.51 33.85 5.73
CA PRO A 452 -11.36 34.41 5.03
C PRO A 452 -10.11 34.40 5.90
N PHE A 453 -8.96 34.07 5.30
CA PHE A 453 -7.70 33.99 6.03
C PHE A 453 -7.38 35.34 6.70
N ASN A 454 -7.08 35.31 8.00
CA ASN A 454 -6.66 36.47 8.77
C ASN A 454 -5.42 36.10 9.60
N GLU A 455 -4.28 36.70 9.29
CA GLU A 455 -3.01 36.46 10.00
C GLU A 455 -3.05 36.88 11.47
N ASN A 456 -3.92 37.83 11.82
CA ASN A 456 -4.03 38.39 13.16
C ASN A 456 -5.02 37.64 14.06
N SER A 457 -5.63 36.55 13.59
CA SER A 457 -6.54 35.73 14.39
C SER A 457 -6.32 34.24 14.15
N THR A 458 -5.88 33.53 15.20
CA THR A 458 -5.80 32.06 15.19
C THR A 458 -7.21 31.45 15.10
N ALA A 459 -8.16 31.96 15.88
CA ALA A 459 -9.51 31.40 15.96
C ALA A 459 -10.29 31.41 14.62
N SER A 460 -9.99 32.37 13.72
CA SER A 460 -10.64 32.47 12.41
C SER A 460 -9.95 31.68 11.30
N ARG A 461 -8.74 31.12 11.53
CA ARG A 461 -7.98 30.40 10.50
C ARG A 461 -8.40 28.94 10.33
N TRP A 462 -9.08 28.37 11.31
CA TRP A 462 -9.55 26.99 11.24
C TRP A 462 -10.56 26.77 10.10
N ILE A 463 -10.30 25.73 9.32
CA ILE A 463 -11.21 25.11 8.38
C ILE A 463 -11.78 23.88 9.08
N PHE A 464 -13.09 23.83 9.27
CA PHE A 464 -13.76 22.73 9.93
C PHE A 464 -14.52 21.90 8.92
N CYS A 465 -14.28 20.59 8.91
CA CYS A 465 -14.95 19.65 8.04
C CYS A 465 -15.72 18.60 8.86
N ARG A 466 -16.84 18.13 8.32
CA ARG A 466 -17.57 16.98 8.84
C ARG A 466 -17.78 15.98 7.71
N ALA A 467 -17.49 14.71 7.97
CA ALA A 467 -17.78 13.59 7.08
C ALA A 467 -18.39 12.46 7.91
N GLY A 468 -19.70 12.27 7.81
CA GLY A 468 -20.43 11.31 8.63
C GLY A 468 -20.20 11.53 10.13
N LYS A 469 -19.48 10.60 10.76
CA LYS A 469 -19.15 10.59 12.18
C LYS A 469 -17.72 11.07 12.49
N THR A 470 -17.05 11.67 11.51
CA THR A 470 -15.70 12.22 11.67
C THR A 470 -15.74 13.74 11.58
N TYR A 471 -15.15 14.40 12.58
CA TYR A 471 -14.95 15.85 12.62
C TYR A 471 -13.47 16.16 12.43
N ILE A 472 -13.16 17.04 11.49
CA ILE A 472 -11.78 17.42 11.15
C ILE A 472 -11.64 18.94 11.33
N ALA A 473 -10.58 19.35 12.03
CA ALA A 473 -10.15 20.73 12.07
C ALA A 473 -8.78 20.85 11.40
N TYR A 474 -8.69 21.69 10.39
CA TYR A 474 -7.45 21.97 9.66
C TYR A 474 -7.06 23.44 9.85
N PHE A 475 -5.83 23.68 10.26
CA PHE A 475 -5.27 25.01 10.46
C PHE A 475 -4.14 25.28 9.47
N PRO A 476 -4.35 26.14 8.45
CA PRO A 476 -3.28 26.57 7.57
C PRO A 476 -2.35 27.53 8.31
N LEU A 477 -1.04 27.29 8.25
CA LEU A 477 -0.03 28.19 8.83
C LEU A 477 0.15 29.45 7.98
N LYS A 478 -0.18 29.40 6.69
CA LYS A 478 -0.02 30.49 5.72
C LYS A 478 -1.25 30.72 4.86
N ARG A 479 -1.24 31.81 4.09
CA ARG A 479 -2.34 32.18 3.18
C ARG A 479 -2.54 31.09 2.14
N TYR A 480 -3.79 30.86 1.79
CA TYR A 480 -4.16 29.87 0.78
C TYR A 480 -5.27 30.41 -0.12
N ARG A 481 -5.50 29.74 -1.24
CA ARG A 481 -6.67 29.92 -2.09
C ARG A 481 -7.36 28.58 -2.33
N TRP A 482 -8.66 28.62 -2.55
CA TRP A 482 -9.42 27.48 -3.02
C TRP A 482 -9.38 27.45 -4.54
N ILE A 483 -9.13 26.26 -5.09
CA ILE A 483 -9.31 25.93 -6.51
C ILE A 483 -10.40 24.86 -6.52
N GLU A 484 -11.43 25.07 -7.32
CA GLU A 484 -12.49 24.08 -7.48
C GLU A 484 -12.09 23.08 -8.56
N GLU A 485 -12.09 21.80 -8.21
CA GLU A 485 -11.83 20.68 -9.12
C GLU A 485 -13.05 19.75 -9.15
N ASP A 486 -13.01 18.69 -9.96
CA ASP A 486 -14.16 17.82 -10.17
C ASP A 486 -14.59 17.10 -8.88
N ILE A 487 -13.62 16.58 -8.12
CA ILE A 487 -13.85 15.75 -6.94
C ILE A 487 -13.52 16.46 -5.61
N ASP A 488 -12.85 17.61 -5.65
CA ASP A 488 -12.39 18.29 -4.44
C ASP A 488 -12.34 19.82 -4.52
N TRP A 489 -12.07 20.41 -3.37
CA TRP A 489 -11.71 21.80 -3.19
C TRP A 489 -10.22 21.87 -2.88
N ARG A 490 -9.37 21.95 -3.90
CA ARG A 490 -7.93 22.03 -3.70
C ARG A 490 -7.58 23.31 -2.93
N LEU A 491 -6.92 23.13 -1.78
CA LEU A 491 -6.29 24.22 -1.04
C LEU A 491 -4.88 24.42 -1.58
N ARG A 492 -4.58 25.55 -2.24
CA ARG A 492 -3.20 25.86 -2.67
C ARG A 492 -2.59 26.98 -1.84
N SER A 493 -1.38 26.77 -1.32
CA SER A 493 -0.62 27.77 -0.55
C SER A 493 0.81 27.90 -1.07
N THR A 494 1.23 29.13 -1.40
CA THR A 494 2.48 29.42 -2.13
C THR A 494 3.60 30.00 -1.25
N ASP A 495 3.37 30.15 0.05
CA ASP A 495 4.45 30.51 0.97
C ASP A 495 5.43 29.32 1.07
N LEU A 496 6.72 29.60 0.91
CA LEU A 496 7.77 28.58 0.86
C LEU A 496 8.11 27.95 2.23
N LYS A 497 7.91 28.72 3.32
CA LYS A 497 7.92 28.21 4.70
C LYS A 497 6.48 28.06 5.15
N ASN A 498 6.00 26.83 5.21
CA ASN A 498 4.57 26.52 5.32
C ASN A 498 4.28 25.32 6.22
N GLY A 499 3.00 24.99 6.33
CA GLY A 499 2.53 23.82 7.05
C GLY A 499 1.07 23.91 7.42
N CYS A 500 0.63 22.90 8.17
CA CYS A 500 -0.68 22.84 8.76
C CYS A 500 -0.67 22.13 10.11
N ILE A 501 -1.72 22.37 10.89
CA ILE A 501 -2.10 21.56 12.06
C ILE A 501 -3.43 20.89 11.72
N VAL A 502 -3.56 19.60 11.98
CA VAL A 502 -4.81 18.85 11.85
C VAL A 502 -5.15 18.25 13.20
N GLU A 503 -6.39 18.40 13.63
CA GLU A 503 -6.95 17.66 14.77
C GLU A 503 -8.27 17.04 14.37
N VAL A 504 -8.40 15.74 14.61
CA VAL A 504 -9.56 14.94 14.19
C VAL A 504 -10.27 14.38 15.42
N ALA A 505 -11.59 14.27 15.38
CA ALA A 505 -12.38 13.69 16.45
C ALA A 505 -13.47 12.79 15.92
N SER A 506 -13.83 11.79 16.72
CA SER A 506 -15.05 11.02 16.49
C SER A 506 -16.25 11.84 16.96
N ALA A 507 -17.39 11.66 16.31
CA ALA A 507 -18.65 12.23 16.77
C ALA A 507 -19.06 11.72 18.17
N ASP A 508 -18.49 10.62 18.63
CA ASP A 508 -18.69 10.09 19.99
C ASP A 508 -17.92 10.91 21.05
N ASP A 509 -16.90 11.68 20.66
CA ASP A 509 -16.07 12.49 21.57
C ASP A 509 -16.72 13.85 21.90
N TYR A 510 -17.69 14.30 21.10
CA TYR A 510 -18.33 15.61 21.23
C TYR A 510 -19.85 15.52 21.03
N PRO A 511 -20.66 16.21 21.85
CA PRO A 511 -22.12 16.20 21.68
C PRO A 511 -22.59 16.67 20.30
N THR A 512 -21.86 17.60 19.68
CA THR A 512 -22.16 18.15 18.35
C THR A 512 -20.90 18.59 17.64
N PHE A 513 -20.97 18.72 16.31
CA PHE A 513 -19.91 19.37 15.52
C PHE A 513 -19.66 20.82 15.98
N ALA A 514 -20.69 21.55 16.44
CA ALA A 514 -20.51 22.88 16.99
C ALA A 514 -19.66 22.89 18.29
N ALA A 515 -19.85 21.92 19.17
CA ALA A 515 -19.05 21.76 20.39
C ALA A 515 -17.58 21.46 20.07
N PHE A 516 -17.32 20.58 19.10
CA PHE A 516 -15.96 20.33 18.59
C PHE A 516 -15.30 21.62 18.10
N ARG A 517 -15.97 22.39 17.24
CA ARG A 517 -15.43 23.67 16.74
C ARG A 517 -15.15 24.67 17.85
N GLN A 518 -16.01 24.72 18.88
CA GLN A 518 -15.81 25.60 20.03
C GLN A 518 -14.57 25.19 20.82
N GLN A 519 -14.38 23.89 21.07
CA GLN A 519 -13.19 23.37 21.74
C GLN A 519 -11.91 23.69 20.96
N ILE A 520 -11.88 23.40 19.66
CA ILE A 520 -10.70 23.66 18.82
C ILE A 520 -10.32 25.15 18.80
N LYS A 521 -11.30 26.06 18.79
CA LYS A 521 -11.03 27.50 18.86
C LYS A 521 -10.45 27.95 20.20
N ALA A 522 -10.64 27.18 21.27
CA ALA A 522 -10.07 27.45 22.59
C ALA A 522 -8.65 26.88 22.75
N ASN A 523 -8.21 25.99 21.86
CA ASN A 523 -6.87 25.41 21.90
C ASN A 523 -5.80 26.50 21.62
N PHE A 524 -4.66 26.37 22.30
CA PHE A 524 -3.57 27.34 22.19
C PHE A 524 -2.62 26.99 21.03
N ILE A 525 -2.30 27.99 20.21
CA ILE A 525 -1.32 27.89 19.12
C ILE A 525 -0.29 29.00 19.31
N ASP A 526 1.00 28.65 19.33
CA ASP A 526 2.12 29.59 19.29
C ASP A 526 2.92 29.39 17.99
N MET A 527 2.96 30.46 17.21
CA MET A 527 3.71 30.57 15.95
C MET A 527 4.72 31.73 15.97
N THR A 528 5.04 32.29 17.14
CA THR A 528 5.92 33.46 17.25
C THR A 528 7.29 33.19 16.63
N ASP A 529 7.81 31.96 16.79
CA ASP A 529 9.09 31.52 16.23
C ASP A 529 8.99 30.93 14.80
N PHE A 530 7.80 30.92 14.17
CA PHE A 530 7.59 30.21 12.90
C PHE A 530 8.41 30.78 11.74
N ASN A 531 8.38 32.10 11.52
CA ASN A 531 9.10 32.69 10.37
C ASN A 531 10.63 32.58 10.52
N ALA A 532 11.13 32.67 11.74
CA ALA A 532 12.55 32.62 12.05
C ALA A 532 13.09 31.18 12.08
N LYS A 533 12.41 30.26 12.75
CA LYS A 533 12.90 28.92 13.08
C LYS A 533 12.02 27.78 12.55
N MET A 534 10.86 28.07 11.97
CA MET A 534 9.85 27.08 11.60
C MET A 534 9.42 26.21 12.79
N THR A 535 9.21 26.85 13.93
CA THR A 535 8.67 26.20 15.13
C THR A 535 7.18 26.51 15.26
N VAL A 536 6.39 25.46 15.51
CA VAL A 536 4.97 25.54 15.90
C VAL A 536 4.81 24.87 17.25
N LYS A 537 4.03 25.48 18.14
CA LYS A 537 3.54 24.82 19.36
C LYS A 537 2.02 24.78 19.38
N TYR A 538 1.48 23.69 19.88
CA TYR A 538 0.04 23.45 19.94
C TYR A 538 -0.34 22.73 21.22
N ILE A 539 -1.28 23.29 21.98
CA ILE A 539 -1.92 22.58 23.11
C ILE A 539 -3.21 21.97 22.58
N THR A 540 -3.27 20.64 22.57
CA THR A 540 -4.38 19.87 21.99
C THR A 540 -5.64 19.98 22.84
N SER A 541 -6.79 19.51 22.32
CA SER A 541 -8.03 19.45 23.12
C SER A 541 -7.91 18.54 24.35
N ALA A 542 -6.96 17.60 24.33
CA ALA A 542 -6.66 16.73 25.48
C ALA A 542 -5.65 17.36 26.47
N GLY A 543 -5.14 18.55 26.19
CA GLY A 543 -4.18 19.27 27.03
C GLY A 543 -2.71 18.88 26.82
N ASP A 544 -2.41 18.02 25.84
CA ASP A 544 -1.02 17.67 25.49
C ASP A 544 -0.35 18.87 24.80
N ASN A 545 0.88 19.20 25.21
CA ASN A 545 1.69 20.27 24.63
C ASN A 545 2.64 19.71 23.58
N LEU A 546 2.36 20.01 22.31
CA LEU A 546 3.18 19.63 21.17
C LEU A 546 4.08 20.79 20.75
N GLN A 547 5.35 20.50 20.47
CA GLN A 547 6.27 21.44 19.82
C GLN A 547 7.00 20.74 18.66
N PHE A 548 7.00 21.37 17.50
CA PHE A 548 7.69 20.86 16.32
C PHE A 548 8.49 21.95 15.63
N THR A 549 9.77 21.67 15.39
CA THR A 549 10.67 22.53 14.62
C THR A 549 11.14 21.77 13.38
N TYR A 550 10.98 22.37 12.19
CA TYR A 550 11.49 21.78 10.95
C TYR A 550 13.01 21.52 11.02
N GLY A 551 13.45 20.30 10.72
CA GLY A 551 14.84 19.87 10.86
C GLY A 551 15.33 19.78 12.31
N GLY A 552 14.44 19.95 13.29
CA GLY A 552 14.72 19.93 14.72
C GLY A 552 13.95 18.84 15.46
N GLN A 553 13.69 19.08 16.74
CA GLN A 553 13.03 18.13 17.61
C GLN A 553 11.50 18.14 17.44
N ARG A 554 10.90 16.97 17.65
CA ARG A 554 9.47 16.75 17.85
C ARG A 554 9.26 16.47 19.33
N MET A 555 8.44 17.26 20.01
CA MET A 555 8.30 17.20 21.47
C MET A 555 6.84 17.00 21.86
N VAL A 556 6.59 16.07 22.80
CA VAL A 556 5.30 15.91 23.49
C VAL A 556 5.53 16.18 24.97
N ASN A 557 4.82 17.14 25.55
CA ASN A 557 4.88 17.48 26.98
C ASN A 557 6.32 17.71 27.48
N GLY A 558 7.13 18.41 26.67
CA GLY A 558 8.53 18.71 26.97
C GLY A 558 9.50 17.53 26.81
N ARG A 559 9.05 16.37 26.31
CA ARG A 559 9.90 15.20 26.04
C ARG A 559 10.09 15.01 24.53
N PRO A 560 11.33 14.79 24.05
CA PRO A 560 11.57 14.52 22.64
C PRO A 560 11.04 13.15 22.23
N LEU A 561 10.47 13.07 21.03
CA LEU A 561 10.17 11.81 20.35
C LEU A 561 11.48 11.13 19.95
N ASP A 562 11.63 9.86 20.32
CA ASP A 562 12.76 9.03 19.90
C ASP A 562 12.31 7.96 18.91
N PHE A 563 12.53 8.23 17.62
CA PHE A 563 12.23 7.26 16.56
C PHE A 563 13.03 5.95 16.71
N LYS A 564 14.24 5.98 17.29
CA LYS A 564 15.04 4.75 17.45
C LYS A 564 14.43 3.78 18.46
N SER A 565 13.51 4.24 19.29
CA SER A 565 12.75 3.41 20.22
C SER A 565 11.58 2.66 19.57
N TYR A 566 11.26 2.97 18.30
CA TYR A 566 10.20 2.29 17.58
C TYR A 566 10.56 0.81 17.40
N LYS A 567 9.53 -0.01 17.49
CA LYS A 567 9.60 -1.44 17.26
C LYS A 567 9.30 -1.70 15.79
N LEU A 568 9.53 -2.94 15.33
CA LEU A 568 9.10 -3.32 14.00
C LEU A 568 7.57 -3.19 13.89
N PHE A 569 6.87 -3.71 14.91
CA PHE A 569 5.45 -3.45 15.15
C PHE A 569 5.22 -3.18 16.64
N LYS A 570 4.38 -2.20 16.93
CA LYS A 570 3.88 -1.91 18.27
C LYS A 570 2.48 -1.33 18.20
N GLY A 571 1.51 -2.12 18.63
CA GLY A 571 0.15 -1.67 18.92
C GLY A 571 -0.50 -2.57 19.95
N PRO A 572 -1.84 -2.56 20.07
CA PRO A 572 -2.56 -3.48 20.94
C PRO A 572 -2.63 -4.91 20.37
N PHE A 573 -2.39 -5.08 19.07
CA PHE A 573 -2.58 -6.35 18.36
C PHE A 573 -1.29 -6.98 17.86
N LEU A 574 -0.32 -6.18 17.43
CA LEU A 574 0.94 -6.66 16.86
C LEU A 574 2.14 -6.15 17.66
N HIS A 575 3.08 -7.05 17.89
CA HIS A 575 4.32 -6.79 18.62
C HIS A 575 5.50 -7.50 17.95
N ALA A 576 6.54 -6.74 17.61
CA ALA A 576 7.78 -7.30 17.07
C ALA A 576 8.96 -6.36 17.30
N GLU A 577 10.09 -6.89 17.77
CA GLU A 577 11.34 -6.12 17.88
C GLU A 577 12.03 -6.02 16.52
N VAL A 578 12.67 -4.87 16.24
CA VAL A 578 13.53 -4.74 15.04
C VAL A 578 14.67 -5.76 15.12
N GLY A 579 14.87 -6.51 14.05
CA GLY A 579 15.87 -7.56 13.94
C GLY A 579 15.45 -8.93 14.50
N SER A 580 14.26 -9.06 15.09
CA SER A 580 13.86 -10.31 15.74
C SER A 580 13.57 -11.45 14.78
N GLY A 581 12.98 -11.17 13.60
CA GLY A 581 12.43 -12.23 12.75
C GLY A 581 11.20 -12.90 13.39
N GLU A 582 10.54 -12.23 14.33
CA GLU A 582 9.32 -12.70 15.00
C GLU A 582 8.18 -11.69 14.87
N LEU A 583 6.94 -12.18 14.82
CA LEU A 583 5.73 -11.37 14.94
C LEU A 583 4.80 -12.03 15.95
N GLU A 584 4.52 -11.32 17.05
CA GLU A 584 3.49 -11.69 18.01
C GLU A 584 2.18 -10.97 17.67
N MET A 585 1.11 -11.75 17.52
CA MET A 585 -0.28 -11.31 17.36
C MET A 585 -1.06 -11.61 18.63
N THR A 586 -1.84 -10.65 19.12
CA THR A 586 -2.64 -10.76 20.33
C THR A 586 -4.04 -10.21 20.11
N TYR A 587 -5.05 -10.91 20.64
CA TYR A 587 -6.42 -10.42 20.70
C TYR A 587 -7.11 -11.02 21.92
N LYS A 588 -7.43 -10.17 22.91
CA LYS A 588 -7.96 -10.62 24.21
C LYS A 588 -7.03 -11.68 24.83
N ASP A 589 -7.53 -12.90 25.05
CA ASP A 589 -6.78 -14.00 25.65
C ASP A 589 -6.10 -14.89 24.58
N GLU A 590 -6.30 -14.61 23.30
CA GLU A 590 -5.67 -15.34 22.19
C GLU A 590 -4.32 -14.72 21.82
N LYS A 591 -3.36 -15.60 21.52
CA LYS A 591 -2.01 -15.23 21.12
C LYS A 591 -1.49 -16.19 20.06
N MET A 592 -0.76 -15.65 19.08
CA MET A 592 -0.03 -16.42 18.08
C MET A 592 1.31 -15.74 17.82
N ILE A 593 2.39 -16.50 17.76
CA ILE A 593 3.71 -15.99 17.38
C ILE A 593 4.18 -16.68 16.10
N LEU A 594 4.53 -15.89 15.10
CA LEU A 594 5.29 -16.32 13.93
C LEU A 594 6.78 -16.17 14.26
N ASP A 595 7.52 -17.27 14.30
CA ASP A 595 8.97 -17.26 14.50
C ASP A 595 9.67 -17.74 13.23
N PHE A 596 10.18 -16.80 12.43
CA PHE A 596 10.83 -17.11 11.15
C PHE A 596 12.22 -17.72 11.34
N ASN A 597 12.83 -17.63 12.52
CA ASN A 597 14.14 -18.23 12.80
C ASN A 597 14.02 -19.74 13.00
N THR A 598 13.02 -20.17 13.80
CA THR A 598 12.73 -21.60 14.02
C THR A 598 11.73 -22.16 13.02
N VAL A 599 11.15 -21.30 12.17
CA VAL A 599 10.09 -21.64 11.21
C VAL A 599 8.89 -22.23 11.96
N GLY A 600 8.45 -21.55 13.01
CA GLY A 600 7.41 -21.96 13.94
C GLY A 600 6.18 -21.05 13.91
N ILE A 601 5.02 -21.64 14.17
CA ILE A 601 3.81 -20.92 14.57
C ILE A 601 3.45 -21.51 15.94
N ARG A 602 3.45 -20.67 16.97
CA ARG A 602 3.27 -21.08 18.38
C ARG A 602 2.18 -20.28 19.06
#